data_AF-A0A2V6GM08-F1
#
_entry.id   AF-A0A2V6GM08-F1
#
_cell.length_a   1.000
_cell.length_b   1.000
_cell.length_c   1.000
_cell.angle_alpha   90.00
_cell.angle_beta   90.00
_cell.angle_gamma   90.00
#
_symmetry.space_group_name_H-M   'P 1'
#
loop_
_entity.id
_entity.type
_entity.pdbx_description
1 polymer ?
#
loop_
_entity_poly.entity_id
_entity_poly.type
_entity_poly.pdbx_seq_one_letter_code
_entity_poly.pdbx_strand_id
1 'polypeptide(L)'
;MVAGPRALGNRSLITNPRGRFTKDRVNLIKKRELFRPFAPVIMAEHADQYFDMPVKTSPYMQFVASVRHPELFPAISHYDNTARVQTLTYDQHPKLYRLLESFHRETGCPMLLNTSLNIKGEPLVNNPVLVDFWAEWCGPCKLIAPLLDEIAREKADAVKVAKVNVDQNQSLSFKYNIRAIPSLLFFKNGQLRDQVTGVTSKKDLLSRLEALG
;
A
#
# COMPACT_ATOMS: atom_id res chain seq x y z
N MET A 1 2.33 13.48 4.03
CA MET A 1 2.21 12.29 3.15
C MET A 1 3.31 11.32 3.56
N VAL A 2 3.00 10.05 3.83
CA VAL A 2 4.05 9.06 4.19
C VAL A 2 4.57 8.45 2.89
N ALA A 3 5.86 8.66 2.59
CA ALA A 3 6.58 7.94 1.55
C ALA A 3 7.22 6.68 2.16
N GLY A 4 6.97 5.51 1.57
CA GLY A 4 7.54 4.23 2.02
C GLY A 4 6.55 3.05 1.88
N PRO A 5 7.03 1.80 2.01
CA PRO A 5 6.22 0.60 1.74
C PRO A 5 5.15 0.31 2.81
N ARG A 6 5.04 1.15 3.85
CA ARG A 6 4.13 0.95 4.99
C ARG A 6 2.98 1.94 4.93
N ALA A 7 1.77 1.43 5.16
CA ALA A 7 0.56 2.23 5.10
C ALA A 7 0.41 3.27 6.21
N LEU A 8 0.96 2.99 7.41
CA LEU A 8 1.03 3.88 8.58
C LEU A 8 -0.26 4.68 8.87
N GLY A 9 -1.44 4.06 8.65
CA GLY A 9 -2.73 4.68 8.98
C GLY A 9 -3.38 5.49 7.87
N ASN A 10 -2.69 5.76 6.76
CA ASN A 10 -3.24 6.53 5.64
C ASN A 10 -3.90 5.64 4.58
N ARG A 11 -3.42 4.40 4.45
CA ARG A 11 -3.85 3.42 3.45
C ARG A 11 -3.86 2.03 4.07
N SER A 12 -4.57 1.92 5.19
CA SER A 12 -4.47 0.77 6.07
C SER A 12 -5.75 -0.04 6.10
N LEU A 13 -5.62 -1.37 6.14
CA LEU A 13 -6.66 -2.22 6.72
C LEU A 13 -6.43 -2.22 8.23
N ILE A 14 -7.47 -1.80 8.97
CA ILE A 14 -7.43 -1.64 10.42
C ILE A 14 -8.49 -2.54 11.04
N THR A 15 -8.17 -3.25 12.13
CA THR A 15 -9.14 -4.14 12.80
C THR A 15 -8.79 -4.36 14.27
N ASN A 16 -9.75 -4.90 15.03
CA ASN A 16 -9.60 -5.24 16.45
C ASN A 16 -8.59 -6.39 16.62
N PRO A 17 -7.48 -6.18 17.35
CA PRO A 17 -6.38 -7.14 17.45
C PRO A 17 -6.65 -8.30 18.43
N ARG A 18 -7.74 -8.24 19.20
CA ARG A 18 -8.04 -9.21 20.27
C ARG A 18 -8.71 -10.49 19.78
N GLY A 19 -9.27 -10.48 18.57
CA GLY A 19 -9.99 -11.63 18.03
C GLY A 19 -9.05 -12.77 17.63
N ARG A 20 -9.30 -13.99 18.14
CA ARG A 20 -8.51 -15.19 17.82
C ARG A 20 -8.38 -15.47 16.32
N PHE A 21 -9.46 -15.27 15.56
CA PHE A 21 -9.48 -15.49 14.11
C PHE A 21 -9.21 -14.23 13.28
N THR A 22 -8.88 -13.10 13.92
CA THR A 22 -8.68 -11.83 13.19
C THR A 22 -7.51 -11.95 12.21
N LYS A 23 -6.39 -12.56 12.64
CA LYS A 23 -5.21 -12.73 11.79
C LYS A 23 -5.54 -13.50 10.52
N ASP A 24 -6.27 -14.61 10.64
CA ASP A 24 -6.65 -15.45 9.52
C ASP A 24 -7.56 -14.68 8.55
N ARG A 25 -8.60 -14.02 9.06
CA ARG A 25 -9.51 -13.21 8.24
C ARG A 25 -8.79 -12.13 7.44
N VAL A 26 -7.85 -11.41 8.07
CA VAL A 26 -7.05 -10.39 7.36
C VAL A 26 -6.12 -11.05 6.34
N ASN A 27 -5.49 -12.18 6.67
CA ASN A 27 -4.64 -12.89 5.71
C ASN A 27 -5.41 -13.43 4.49
N LEU A 28 -6.67 -13.88 4.66
CA LEU A 28 -7.55 -14.24 3.54
C LEU A 28 -7.79 -13.04 2.61
N ILE A 29 -8.11 -11.87 3.17
CA ILE A 29 -8.29 -10.63 2.38
C ILE A 29 -7.01 -10.26 1.64
N LYS A 30 -5.86 -10.40 2.29
CA LYS A 30 -4.54 -10.08 1.73
C LYS A 30 -4.06 -11.07 0.68
N LYS A 31 -4.70 -12.25 0.56
CA LYS A 31 -4.29 -13.37 -0.31
C LYS A 31 -2.81 -13.74 -0.14
N ARG A 32 -2.35 -13.83 1.11
CA ARG A 32 -0.95 -14.12 1.46
C ARG A 32 -0.84 -15.27 2.45
N GLU A 33 0.38 -15.71 2.74
CA GLU A 33 0.62 -16.84 3.63
C GLU A 33 0.09 -16.56 5.05
N LEU A 34 -0.64 -17.52 5.63
CA LEU A 34 -1.35 -17.36 6.91
C LEU A 34 -0.42 -17.04 8.11
N PHE A 35 0.84 -17.46 8.04
CA PHE A 35 1.78 -17.24 9.13
C PHE A 35 2.26 -15.79 9.23
N ARG A 36 2.17 -14.99 8.15
CA ARG A 36 2.73 -13.64 8.13
C ARG A 36 2.12 -12.76 9.24
N PRO A 37 2.96 -12.12 10.08
CA PRO A 37 2.46 -11.30 11.17
C PRO A 37 1.88 -9.97 10.69
N PHE A 38 1.16 -9.32 11.59
CA PHE A 38 0.65 -7.95 11.45
C PHE A 38 1.23 -7.07 12.56
N ALA A 39 1.17 -5.76 12.35
CA ALA A 39 1.72 -4.78 13.27
C ALA A 39 0.60 -4.11 14.06
N PRO A 40 0.79 -3.81 15.36
CA PRO A 40 -0.11 -2.94 16.09
C PRO A 40 0.18 -1.47 15.78
N VAL A 41 -0.88 -0.65 15.80
CA VAL A 41 -0.81 0.81 15.97
C VAL A 41 -1.46 1.18 17.30
N ILE A 42 -0.72 1.91 18.14
CA ILE A 42 -1.09 2.23 19.52
C ILE A 42 -0.81 3.70 19.83
N MET A 43 -1.62 4.31 20.70
CA MET A 43 -1.35 5.64 21.24
C MET A 43 -0.02 5.63 22.01
N ALA A 44 0.87 6.58 21.74
CA ALA A 44 2.25 6.55 22.23
C ALA A 44 2.33 6.48 23.77
N GLU A 45 1.45 7.20 24.47
CA GLU A 45 1.35 7.25 25.93
C GLU A 45 0.94 5.92 26.58
N HIS A 46 0.37 4.99 25.81
CA HIS A 46 0.00 3.66 26.29
C HIS A 46 1.03 2.58 25.89
N ALA A 47 2.00 2.89 25.02
CA ALA A 47 2.88 1.88 24.41
C ALA A 47 3.62 1.01 25.44
N ASP A 48 4.24 1.63 26.44
CA ASP A 48 5.05 0.93 27.46
C ASP A 48 4.23 0.02 28.39
N GLN A 49 2.91 0.23 28.46
CA GLN A 49 1.99 -0.59 29.25
C GLN A 49 1.71 -1.95 28.59
N TYR A 50 1.92 -2.06 27.28
CA TYR A 50 1.60 -3.26 26.50
C TYR A 50 2.82 -3.89 25.82
N PHE A 51 3.90 -3.12 25.64
CA PHE A 51 5.11 -3.56 24.98
C PHE A 51 6.35 -3.15 25.78
N ASP A 52 7.38 -3.99 25.76
CA ASP A 52 8.72 -3.61 26.22
C ASP A 52 9.42 -2.80 25.13
N MET A 53 9.07 -1.51 25.03
CA MET A 53 9.54 -0.66 23.95
C MET A 53 11.03 -0.31 24.12
N PRO A 54 11.86 -0.49 23.08
CA PRO A 54 13.27 -0.09 23.13
C PRO A 54 13.45 1.43 22.96
N VAL A 55 12.39 2.14 22.55
CA VAL A 55 12.40 3.58 22.28
C VAL A 55 11.07 4.19 22.71
N LYS A 56 11.09 5.47 23.12
CA LYS A 56 9.89 6.21 23.55
C LYS A 56 8.80 6.29 22.48
N THR A 57 9.18 6.37 21.20
CA THR A 57 8.25 6.41 20.07
C THR A 57 8.80 5.65 18.87
N SER A 58 7.95 4.88 18.20
CA SER A 58 8.21 4.17 16.93
C SER A 58 7.12 4.52 15.91
N PRO A 59 7.11 5.74 15.32
CA PRO A 59 6.05 6.17 14.39
C PRO A 59 6.04 5.41 13.05
N TYR A 60 7.15 4.76 12.70
CA TYR A 60 7.35 4.15 11.39
C TYR A 60 7.38 2.62 11.40
N MET A 61 7.00 1.93 12.49
CA MET A 61 7.10 0.46 12.68
C MET A 61 8.54 -0.10 12.56
N GLN A 62 9.55 0.70 12.88
CA GLN A 62 10.96 0.33 12.67
C GLN A 62 11.47 -0.66 13.73
N PHE A 63 10.91 -0.60 14.94
CA PHE A 63 11.37 -1.38 16.07
C PHE A 63 10.44 -2.57 16.36
N VAL A 64 11.05 -3.68 16.76
CA VAL A 64 10.37 -4.85 17.31
C VAL A 64 10.42 -4.72 18.84
N ALA A 65 9.30 -4.98 19.50
CA ALA A 65 9.19 -4.98 20.95
C ALA A 65 8.50 -6.27 21.43
N SER A 66 8.84 -6.73 22.62
CA SER A 66 8.16 -7.86 23.27
C SER A 66 6.75 -7.42 23.68
N VAL A 67 5.75 -8.29 23.46
CA VAL A 67 4.37 -8.06 23.85
C VAL A 67 4.18 -8.56 25.29
N ARG A 68 3.71 -7.71 26.21
CA ARG A 68 3.56 -8.08 27.62
C ARG A 68 2.43 -9.10 27.86
N HIS A 69 1.35 -9.00 27.09
CA HIS A 69 0.15 -9.84 27.20
C HIS A 69 -0.27 -10.41 25.83
N PRO A 70 0.56 -11.27 25.20
CA PRO A 70 0.36 -11.74 23.83
C PRO A 70 -0.96 -12.49 23.63
N GLU A 71 -1.46 -13.16 24.67
CA GLU A 71 -2.73 -13.90 24.71
C GLU A 71 -3.96 -13.01 24.53
N LEU A 72 -3.88 -11.74 24.93
CA LEU A 72 -4.95 -10.76 24.76
C LEU A 72 -4.96 -10.15 23.35
N PHE A 73 -3.83 -10.21 22.64
CA PHE A 73 -3.65 -9.57 21.33
C PHE A 73 -3.11 -10.55 20.26
N PRO A 74 -3.74 -11.71 20.07
CA PRO A 74 -3.20 -12.77 19.22
C PRO A 74 -3.03 -12.38 17.75
N ALA A 75 -3.76 -11.35 17.28
CA ALA A 75 -3.70 -10.96 15.88
C ALA A 75 -2.46 -10.12 15.51
N ILE A 76 -1.78 -9.53 16.50
CA ILE A 76 -0.58 -8.69 16.30
C ILE A 76 0.68 -9.31 16.90
N SER A 77 0.54 -10.35 17.72
CA SER A 77 1.67 -11.08 18.29
C SER A 77 2.27 -12.04 17.26
N HIS A 78 3.59 -12.00 17.14
CA HIS A 78 4.36 -13.00 16.43
C HIS A 78 4.42 -14.31 17.24
N TYR A 79 4.96 -15.37 16.63
CA TYR A 79 5.10 -16.68 17.31
C TYR A 79 6.06 -16.62 18.52
N ASP A 80 6.98 -15.66 18.51
CA ASP A 80 7.97 -15.40 19.56
C ASP A 80 7.48 -14.34 20.56
N ASN A 81 6.18 -14.02 20.56
CA ASN A 81 5.56 -12.99 21.39
C ASN A 81 6.13 -11.58 21.19
N THR A 82 6.64 -11.28 19.99
CA THR A 82 7.07 -9.92 19.62
C THR A 82 6.08 -9.24 18.66
N ALA A 83 6.21 -7.93 18.49
CA ALA A 83 5.47 -7.17 17.47
C ALA A 83 6.28 -5.98 16.95
N ARG A 84 6.06 -5.59 15.69
CA ARG A 84 6.61 -4.34 15.13
C ARG A 84 5.66 -3.18 15.42
N VAL A 85 5.90 -2.47 16.52
CA VAL A 85 4.96 -1.47 17.05
C VAL A 85 5.02 -0.16 16.27
N GLN A 86 3.85 0.33 15.87
CA GLN A 86 3.65 1.73 15.47
C GLN A 86 3.08 2.53 16.65
N THR A 87 3.83 3.48 17.19
CA THR A 87 3.27 4.45 18.15
C THR A 87 2.72 5.66 17.41
N LEU A 88 1.63 6.24 17.91
CA LEU A 88 1.03 7.41 17.31
C LEU A 88 0.75 8.50 18.37
N THR A 89 1.17 9.73 18.08
CA THR A 89 0.73 10.91 18.82
C THR A 89 -0.36 11.67 18.06
N TYR A 90 -1.12 12.52 18.75
CA TYR A 90 -2.19 13.31 18.14
C TYR A 90 -1.66 14.18 16.98
N ASP A 91 -0.53 14.87 17.16
CA ASP A 91 0.05 15.76 16.16
C ASP A 91 0.48 15.05 14.88
N GLN A 92 0.80 13.75 14.96
CA GLN A 92 1.24 12.96 13.80
C GLN A 92 0.07 12.57 12.90
N HIS A 93 -1.07 12.18 13.47
CA HIS A 93 -2.23 11.75 12.70
C HIS A 93 -3.54 11.93 13.49
N PRO A 94 -4.10 13.15 13.54
CA PRO A 94 -5.24 13.46 14.40
C PRO A 94 -6.47 12.56 14.15
N LYS A 95 -6.70 12.17 12.89
CA LYS A 95 -7.84 11.32 12.52
C LYS A 95 -7.70 9.89 13.05
N LEU A 96 -6.54 9.26 12.83
CA LEU A 96 -6.29 7.91 13.34
C LEU A 96 -6.18 7.90 14.86
N TYR A 97 -5.61 8.94 15.45
CA TYR A 97 -5.55 9.07 16.91
C TYR A 97 -6.96 9.12 17.53
N ARG A 98 -7.88 9.92 17.00
CA ARG A 98 -9.29 9.94 17.46
C ARG A 98 -10.01 8.60 17.29
N LEU A 99 -9.66 7.84 16.26
CA LEU A 99 -10.18 6.47 16.08
C LEU A 99 -9.67 5.55 17.19
N LEU A 100 -8.37 5.60 17.50
CA LEU A 100 -7.79 4.82 18.60
C LEU A 100 -8.39 5.23 19.96
N GLU A 101 -8.53 6.53 20.21
CA GLU A 101 -9.13 7.05 21.43
C GLU A 101 -10.59 6.58 21.59
N SER A 102 -11.38 6.67 20.53
CA SER A 102 -12.78 6.21 20.56
C SER A 102 -12.88 4.70 20.75
N PHE A 103 -12.03 3.94 20.05
CA PHE A 103 -11.95 2.49 20.22
C PHE A 103 -11.50 2.10 21.63
N HIS A 104 -10.53 2.83 22.20
CA HIS A 104 -10.08 2.61 23.57
C HIS A 104 -11.19 2.86 24.58
N ARG A 105 -11.90 3.99 24.44
CA ARG A 105 -13.03 4.34 25.30
C ARG A 105 -14.13 3.28 25.28
N GLU A 106 -14.43 2.71 24.13
CA GLU A 106 -15.48 1.70 23.99
C GLU A 106 -15.05 0.29 24.42
N THR A 107 -13.76 -0.03 24.31
CA THR A 107 -13.32 -1.43 24.38
C THR A 107 -12.27 -1.73 25.45
N GLY A 108 -11.66 -0.70 26.05
CA GLY A 108 -10.48 -0.83 26.91
C GLY A 108 -9.18 -1.22 26.18
N CYS A 109 -9.18 -1.23 24.84
CA CYS A 109 -8.00 -1.57 24.03
C CYS A 109 -7.43 -0.31 23.34
N PRO A 110 -6.22 0.17 23.68
CA PRO A 110 -5.66 1.40 23.12
C PRO A 110 -4.99 1.22 21.75
N MET A 111 -5.16 0.07 21.12
CA MET A 111 -4.45 -0.29 19.89
C MET A 111 -5.35 -1.00 18.88
N LEU A 112 -4.96 -0.90 17.62
CA LEU A 112 -5.57 -1.60 16.50
C LEU A 112 -4.51 -2.38 15.72
N LEU A 113 -4.93 -3.47 15.06
CA LEU A 113 -4.10 -4.10 14.03
C LEU A 113 -4.03 -3.15 12.84
N ASN A 114 -2.82 -2.90 12.34
CA ASN A 114 -2.57 -2.08 11.17
C ASN A 114 -1.79 -2.89 10.11
N THR A 115 -2.32 -2.94 8.89
CA THR A 115 -1.60 -3.48 7.73
C THR A 115 -1.88 -2.68 6.47
N SER A 116 -1.05 -2.85 5.45
CA SER A 116 -1.22 -2.15 4.19
C SER A 116 -2.48 -2.57 3.44
N LEU A 117 -3.20 -1.58 2.92
CA LEU A 117 -4.31 -1.75 1.97
C LEU A 117 -3.73 -2.05 0.59
N ASN A 118 -3.37 -3.31 0.38
CA ASN A 118 -3.01 -3.90 -0.90
C ASN A 118 -3.19 -5.42 -0.82
N ILE A 119 -3.28 -6.10 -1.96
CA ILE A 119 -3.24 -7.57 -2.03
C ILE A 119 -1.83 -8.04 -2.42
N LYS A 120 -1.50 -9.33 -2.21
CA LYS A 120 -0.18 -9.88 -2.59
C LYS A 120 0.12 -9.61 -4.07
N GLY A 121 1.32 -9.07 -4.35
CA GLY A 121 1.77 -8.75 -5.70
C GLY A 121 1.23 -7.42 -6.26
N GLU A 122 0.39 -6.72 -5.52
CA GLU A 122 -0.10 -5.41 -5.90
C GLU A 122 0.55 -4.30 -5.07
N PRO A 123 0.90 -3.16 -5.69
CA PRO A 123 1.42 -2.01 -4.97
C PRO A 123 0.39 -1.41 -3.99
N LEU A 124 0.86 -0.51 -3.13
CA LEU A 124 -0.02 0.29 -2.28
C LEU A 124 -1.07 1.04 -3.11
N VAL A 125 -2.26 1.27 -2.53
CA VAL A 125 -3.38 2.03 -3.14
C VAL A 125 -3.04 3.53 -3.28
N ASN A 126 -1.91 3.88 -3.89
CA ASN A 126 -1.56 5.20 -4.39
C ASN A 126 -0.32 5.22 -5.29
N ASN A 127 0.23 4.07 -5.68
CA ASN A 127 1.37 4.07 -6.57
C ASN A 127 0.94 4.59 -7.95
N PRO A 128 1.80 5.37 -8.65
CA PRO A 128 1.52 5.74 -10.02
C PRO A 128 1.24 4.50 -10.86
N VAL A 129 0.26 4.62 -11.76
CA VAL A 129 -0.07 3.57 -12.73
C VAL A 129 0.23 4.09 -14.12
N LEU A 130 1.13 3.42 -14.83
CA LEU A 130 1.39 3.62 -16.25
C LEU A 130 0.54 2.64 -17.05
N VAL A 131 -0.35 3.14 -17.90
CA VAL A 131 -1.24 2.33 -18.74
C VAL A 131 -0.84 2.48 -20.20
N ASP A 132 -0.47 1.37 -20.83
CA ASP A 132 -0.14 1.28 -22.26
C ASP A 132 -1.34 0.82 -23.08
N PHE A 133 -1.88 1.72 -23.91
CA PHE A 133 -2.87 1.40 -24.92
C PHE A 133 -2.18 0.95 -26.21
N TRP A 134 -2.41 -0.30 -26.58
CA TRP A 134 -1.69 -0.98 -27.66
C TRP A 134 -2.62 -1.87 -28.51
N ALA A 135 -2.07 -2.44 -29.60
CA ALA A 135 -2.73 -3.46 -30.43
C ALA A 135 -1.72 -4.44 -31.05
N GLU A 136 -2.17 -5.63 -31.46
CA GLU A 136 -1.30 -6.67 -32.04
C GLU A 136 -0.67 -6.24 -33.38
N TRP A 137 -1.42 -5.44 -34.15
CA TRP A 137 -1.02 -4.90 -35.43
C TRP A 137 -0.16 -3.62 -35.30
N CYS A 138 0.04 -3.11 -34.08
CA CYS A 138 0.81 -1.89 -33.85
C CYS A 138 2.31 -2.16 -33.79
N GLY A 139 3.02 -1.87 -34.89
CA GLY A 139 4.48 -1.94 -34.96
C GLY A 139 5.19 -1.11 -33.87
N PRO A 140 4.88 0.19 -33.72
CA PRO A 140 5.52 1.03 -32.71
C PRO A 140 5.29 0.56 -31.26
N CYS A 141 4.15 -0.07 -30.97
CA CYS A 141 3.84 -0.63 -29.65
C CYS A 141 4.81 -1.76 -29.27
N LYS A 142 5.25 -2.56 -30.26
CA LYS A 142 6.23 -3.64 -30.05
C LYS A 142 7.63 -3.11 -29.70
N LEU A 143 7.97 -1.88 -30.11
CA LEU A 143 9.23 -1.23 -29.75
C LEU A 143 9.27 -0.81 -28.28
N ILE A 144 8.15 -0.31 -27.76
CA ILE A 144 8.08 0.21 -26.38
C ILE A 144 7.73 -0.88 -25.35
N ALA A 145 7.09 -1.97 -25.76
CA ALA A 145 6.68 -3.04 -24.84
C ALA A 145 7.82 -3.61 -23.95
N PRO A 146 9.02 -3.95 -24.49
CA PRO A 146 10.11 -4.46 -23.65
C PRO A 146 10.57 -3.45 -22.59
N LEU A 147 10.55 -2.16 -22.94
CA LEU A 147 10.90 -1.07 -22.04
C LEU A 147 9.88 -0.95 -20.89
N LEU A 148 8.59 -1.08 -21.19
CA LEU A 148 7.54 -1.08 -20.17
C LEU A 148 7.64 -2.29 -19.26
N ASP A 149 7.95 -3.47 -19.80
CA ASP A 149 8.16 -4.70 -19.03
C ASP A 149 9.40 -4.62 -18.13
N GLU A 150 10.43 -3.87 -18.54
CA GLU A 150 11.60 -3.56 -17.73
C GLU A 150 11.24 -2.63 -16.56
N ILE A 151 10.50 -1.54 -16.82
CA ILE A 151 10.01 -0.63 -15.77
C ILE A 151 9.11 -1.38 -14.77
N ALA A 152 8.21 -2.24 -15.27
CA ALA A 152 7.31 -3.05 -14.44
C ALA A 152 8.09 -3.96 -13.48
N ARG A 153 9.22 -4.51 -13.91
CA ARG A 153 10.10 -5.35 -13.09
C ARG A 153 10.93 -4.54 -12.11
N GLU A 154 11.61 -3.50 -12.56
CA GLU A 154 12.52 -2.69 -11.74
C GLU A 154 11.80 -1.84 -10.68
N LYS A 155 10.56 -1.43 -10.96
CA LYS A 155 9.79 -0.52 -10.11
C LYS A 155 8.52 -1.17 -9.54
N ALA A 156 8.47 -2.50 -9.44
CA ALA A 156 7.27 -3.23 -9.01
C ALA A 156 6.66 -2.74 -7.68
N ASP A 157 7.50 -2.31 -6.73
CA ASP A 157 7.06 -1.79 -5.43
C ASP A 157 6.59 -0.32 -5.47
N ALA A 158 6.89 0.40 -6.55
CA ALA A 158 6.69 1.85 -6.66
C ALA A 158 5.70 2.24 -7.77
N VAL A 159 5.61 1.48 -8.86
CA VAL A 159 4.82 1.79 -10.05
C VAL A 159 4.10 0.53 -10.52
N LYS A 160 2.83 0.68 -10.88
CA LYS A 160 2.09 -0.37 -11.61
C LYS A 160 2.16 -0.07 -13.10
N VAL A 161 2.54 -1.06 -13.91
CA VAL A 161 2.38 -0.99 -15.36
C VAL A 161 1.19 -1.88 -15.75
N ALA A 162 0.29 -1.35 -16.56
CA ALA A 162 -0.88 -2.05 -17.07
C ALA A 162 -0.95 -1.90 -18.59
N LYS A 163 -1.55 -2.88 -19.27
CA LYS A 163 -1.70 -2.87 -20.72
C LYS A 163 -3.17 -3.00 -21.09
N VAL A 164 -3.62 -2.21 -22.05
CA VAL A 164 -4.98 -2.22 -22.57
C VAL A 164 -4.91 -2.43 -24.07
N ASN A 165 -5.45 -3.55 -24.54
CA ASN A 165 -5.60 -3.78 -25.97
C ASN A 165 -6.81 -2.98 -26.48
N VAL A 166 -6.61 -2.08 -27.44
CA VAL A 166 -7.64 -1.16 -27.93
C VAL A 166 -8.76 -1.86 -28.70
N ASP A 167 -8.46 -2.97 -29.36
CA ASP A 167 -9.43 -3.75 -30.14
C ASP A 167 -10.46 -4.41 -29.21
N GLN A 168 -9.99 -4.86 -28.04
CA GLN A 168 -10.80 -5.54 -27.02
C GLN A 168 -11.47 -4.58 -26.03
N ASN A 169 -11.00 -3.32 -25.94
CA ASN A 169 -11.43 -2.36 -24.91
C ASN A 169 -11.85 -1.02 -25.51
N GLN A 170 -12.66 -1.05 -26.58
CA GLN A 170 -13.05 0.15 -27.35
C GLN A 170 -13.73 1.23 -26.50
N SER A 171 -14.59 0.85 -25.53
CA SER A 171 -15.24 1.80 -24.61
C SER A 171 -14.24 2.54 -23.72
N LEU A 172 -13.16 1.85 -23.30
CA LEU A 172 -12.09 2.45 -22.50
C LEU A 172 -11.22 3.37 -23.37
N SER A 173 -10.91 2.95 -24.59
CA SER A 173 -10.22 3.77 -25.59
C SER A 173 -10.99 5.06 -25.88
N PHE A 174 -12.31 4.97 -26.04
CA PHE A 174 -13.17 6.14 -26.25
C PHE A 174 -13.19 7.05 -25.01
N LYS A 175 -13.37 6.47 -23.81
CA LYS A 175 -13.40 7.21 -22.54
C LYS A 175 -12.15 8.07 -22.33
N TYR A 176 -10.98 7.56 -22.72
CA TYR A 176 -9.72 8.27 -22.57
C TYR A 176 -9.24 8.96 -23.86
N ASN A 177 -10.12 9.10 -24.86
CA ASN A 177 -9.85 9.79 -26.12
C ASN A 177 -8.56 9.29 -26.82
N ILE A 178 -8.38 7.97 -26.86
CA ILE A 178 -7.24 7.32 -27.51
C ILE A 178 -7.43 7.39 -29.03
N ARG A 179 -6.64 8.24 -29.71
CA ARG A 179 -6.71 8.45 -31.16
C ARG A 179 -5.56 7.83 -31.95
N ALA A 180 -4.47 7.53 -31.27
CA ALA A 180 -3.30 6.87 -31.84
C ALA A 180 -2.64 5.99 -30.78
N ILE A 181 -1.95 4.96 -31.24
CA ILE A 181 -1.22 4.01 -30.39
C ILE A 181 0.25 3.90 -30.81
N PRO A 182 1.18 3.63 -29.86
CA PRO A 182 0.94 3.46 -28.43
C PRO A 182 0.51 4.77 -27.77
N SER A 183 -0.40 4.69 -26.79
CA SER A 183 -0.73 5.82 -25.91
C SER A 183 -0.52 5.42 -24.47
N LEU A 184 0.34 6.15 -23.78
CA LEU A 184 0.78 5.91 -22.42
C LEU A 184 0.12 6.91 -21.49
N LEU A 185 -0.75 6.43 -20.61
CA LEU A 185 -1.48 7.25 -19.65
C LEU A 185 -0.92 7.04 -18.25
N PHE A 186 -0.72 8.13 -17.52
CA PHE A 186 -0.18 8.10 -16.18
C PHE A 186 -1.26 8.50 -15.18
N PHE A 187 -1.54 7.62 -14.24
CA PHE A 187 -2.54 7.82 -13.20
C PHE A 187 -1.90 7.94 -11.83
N LYS A 188 -2.48 8.80 -10.98
CA LYS A 188 -2.19 8.86 -9.53
C LYS A 188 -3.51 9.06 -8.78
N ASN A 189 -3.72 8.31 -7.69
CA ASN A 189 -5.00 8.29 -6.95
C ASN A 189 -6.23 8.01 -7.86
N GLY A 190 -6.09 7.19 -8.90
CA GLY A 190 -7.17 6.90 -9.85
C GLY A 190 -7.55 8.05 -10.80
N GLN A 191 -6.82 9.16 -10.77
CA GLN A 191 -7.01 10.29 -11.69
C GLN A 191 -5.92 10.26 -12.77
N LEU A 192 -6.31 10.56 -14.02
CA LEU A 192 -5.38 10.79 -15.11
C LEU A 192 -4.58 12.07 -14.81
N ARG A 193 -3.26 11.98 -14.86
CA ARG A 193 -2.35 13.09 -14.54
C ARG A 193 -1.47 13.52 -15.70
N ASP A 194 -1.12 12.58 -16.56
CA ASP A 194 -0.31 12.84 -17.75
C ASP A 194 -0.64 11.82 -18.85
N GLN A 195 -0.33 12.17 -20.09
CA GLN A 195 -0.53 11.34 -21.26
C GLN A 195 0.54 11.62 -22.32
N VAL A 196 1.12 10.55 -22.86
CA VAL A 196 2.08 10.58 -23.97
C VAL A 196 1.57 9.69 -25.08
N THR A 197 1.62 10.16 -26.32
CA THR A 197 1.28 9.37 -27.50
C THR A 197 2.53 9.16 -28.34
N GLY A 198 2.74 7.92 -28.79
CA GLY A 198 3.91 7.50 -29.56
C GLY A 198 5.01 6.89 -28.70
N VAL A 199 6.15 6.60 -29.36
CA VAL A 199 7.32 5.99 -28.71
C VAL A 199 8.12 7.06 -27.98
N THR A 200 8.55 6.76 -26.75
CA THR A 200 9.39 7.63 -25.92
C THR A 200 10.48 6.81 -25.22
N SER A 201 11.42 7.50 -24.55
CA SER A 201 12.56 6.88 -23.87
C SER A 201 12.23 6.46 -22.43
N LYS A 202 13.00 5.48 -21.90
CA LYS A 202 12.92 5.07 -20.48
C LYS A 202 13.04 6.26 -19.53
N LYS A 203 13.98 7.16 -19.83
CA LYS A 203 14.29 8.33 -19.03
C LYS A 203 13.09 9.28 -18.91
N ASP A 204 12.40 9.53 -20.02
CA ASP A 204 11.19 10.36 -20.03
C ASP A 204 10.05 9.73 -19.23
N LEU A 205 9.80 8.42 -19.41
CA LEU A 205 8.79 7.69 -18.64
C LEU A 205 9.05 7.73 -17.13
N LEU A 206 10.30 7.48 -16.72
CA LEU A 206 10.69 7.53 -15.31
C LEU A 206 10.55 8.94 -14.74
N SER A 207 10.99 9.96 -15.47
CA SER A 207 10.86 11.36 -15.04
C SER A 207 9.41 11.77 -14.84
N ARG A 208 8.49 11.32 -15.70
CA ARG A 208 7.05 11.57 -15.57
C ARG A 208 6.46 10.84 -14.37
N LEU A 209 6.84 9.59 -14.16
CA LEU A 209 6.41 8.80 -13.00
C LEU A 209 6.87 9.42 -11.68
N GLU A 210 8.12 9.91 -11.62
CA GLU A 210 8.68 10.61 -10.46
C GLU A 210 7.97 11.94 -10.20
N ALA A 211 7.57 12.67 -11.25
CA ALA A 211 6.79 13.90 -11.11
C ALA A 211 5.38 13.69 -10.47
N LEU A 212 4.91 12.44 -10.39
CA LEU A 212 3.62 12.10 -9.79
C LEU A 212 3.68 11.82 -8.28
N GLY A 213 4.87 11.88 -7.66
CA GLY A 213 5.08 11.78 -6.21
C GLY A 213 5.40 10.38 -5.73
#